data_AF-A0A2G9TZW2-F1
#
_entry.id   AF-A0A2G9TZW2-F1
#
_cell.length_a   1.000
_cell.length_b   1.000
_cell.length_c   1.000
_cell.angle_alpha   90.00
_cell.angle_beta   90.00
_cell.angle_gamma   90.00
#
_symmetry.space_group_name_H-M   'P 1'
#
loop_
_entity.id
_entity.type
_entity.pdbx_description
1 polymer ?
#
loop_
_entity_poly.entity_id
_entity_poly.type
_entity_poly.pdbx_seq_one_letter_code
_entity_poly.pdbx_strand_id
1 'polypeptide(L)'
;MNTIFLKKYLEDPLYIGLRRKRVRGEEYERLVDNFMKAVTKKFGRDTLIQFEDFAFPNAFKFLDKYREDYCTFNDDIQGTAAVIVAGLLTTTRITKKKLCEQKFLFHGAGAAGLGIAQLMVMQMVSEGASEEQARNNIYMIDIDGLVTKKRAQNMTERHRLFAKDLPESKNLLEIVKTVKPAGLIGVSTQGGAFTAEVIKEMADINERPIIFPLSNPTSKSECTAEQAITGTDELYVRHQIYDTNYEDLINKEWKWPDEDCKAGAIPVPELERSSMGDE
;
A
#
# COMPACT_ATOMS: atom_id res chain seq x y z
N MET A 1 -0.51 -19.94 8.83
CA MET A 1 0.38 -18.94 9.46
C MET A 1 -0.25 -18.13 10.60
N ASN A 2 -1.54 -17.74 10.54
CA ASN A 2 -2.16 -16.88 11.59
C ASN A 2 -2.26 -17.47 13.01
N THR A 3 -2.29 -18.80 13.17
CA THR A 3 -2.52 -19.43 14.48
C THR A 3 -1.32 -19.32 15.43
N ILE A 4 -0.09 -19.28 14.90
CA ILE A 4 1.15 -19.29 15.69
C ILE A 4 1.41 -17.91 16.31
N PHE A 5 1.20 -16.83 15.54
CA PHE A 5 1.37 -15.45 16.04
C PHE A 5 0.34 -15.06 17.10
N LEU A 6 -0.91 -15.50 16.94
CA LEU A 6 -1.94 -15.21 17.94
C LEU A 6 -1.66 -15.92 19.27
N LYS A 7 -1.17 -17.17 19.20
CA LYS A 7 -0.78 -17.96 20.37
C LYS A 7 0.37 -17.30 21.13
N LYS A 8 1.38 -16.78 20.42
CA LYS A 8 2.51 -16.05 21.00
C LYS A 8 2.07 -14.91 21.92
N TYR A 9 1.14 -14.04 21.47
CA TYR A 9 0.69 -12.91 22.30
C TYR A 9 -0.28 -13.32 23.41
N LEU A 10 -1.14 -14.31 23.18
CA LEU A 10 -2.08 -14.76 24.22
C LEU A 10 -1.37 -15.43 25.41
N GLU A 11 -0.24 -16.08 25.14
CA GLU A 11 0.60 -16.76 26.14
C GLU A 11 1.67 -15.84 26.75
N ASP A 12 1.96 -14.70 26.13
CA ASP A 12 2.96 -13.74 26.62
C ASP A 12 2.49 -13.10 27.94
N PRO A 13 3.21 -13.29 29.07
CA PRO A 13 2.83 -12.71 30.35
C PRO A 13 2.83 -11.17 30.34
N LEU A 14 3.56 -10.54 29.41
CA LEU A 14 3.63 -9.08 29.25
C LEU A 14 2.54 -8.52 28.32
N TYR A 15 1.71 -9.37 27.72
CA TYR A 15 0.61 -8.90 26.86
C TYR A 15 -0.44 -8.13 27.67
N ILE A 16 -0.62 -6.85 27.32
CA ILE A 16 -1.52 -5.89 27.99
C ILE A 16 -2.97 -5.90 27.45
N GLY A 17 -3.23 -6.65 26.38
CA GLY A 17 -4.54 -6.73 25.75
C GLY A 17 -5.48 -7.75 26.40
N LEU A 18 -6.72 -7.81 25.90
CA LEU A 18 -7.66 -8.85 26.29
C LEU A 18 -7.13 -10.23 25.84
N ARG A 19 -6.92 -11.14 26.79
CA ARG A 19 -6.42 -12.50 26.55
C ARG A 19 -7.50 -13.44 25.97
N ARG A 20 -8.00 -13.08 24.80
CA ARG A 20 -8.99 -13.86 24.04
C ARG A 20 -8.76 -13.70 22.55
N LYS A 21 -9.32 -14.62 21.75
CA LYS A 21 -9.37 -14.45 20.30
C LYS A 21 -10.20 -13.21 19.95
N ARG A 22 -9.86 -12.57 18.82
CA ARG A 22 -10.56 -11.37 18.36
C ARG A 22 -12.04 -11.69 18.10
N VAL A 23 -12.92 -10.84 18.61
CA VAL A 23 -14.36 -10.87 18.33
C VAL A 23 -14.60 -10.49 16.86
N ARG A 24 -15.64 -11.07 16.25
CA ARG A 24 -16.05 -10.91 14.86
C ARG A 24 -17.57 -10.85 14.76
N GLY A 25 -18.09 -10.41 13.62
CA GLY A 25 -19.52 -10.28 13.37
C GLY A 25 -20.15 -9.12 14.11
N GLU A 26 -21.44 -9.25 14.41
CA GLU A 26 -22.28 -8.16 14.93
C GLU A 26 -21.75 -7.51 16.21
N GLU A 27 -21.16 -8.29 17.12
CA GLU A 27 -20.61 -7.73 18.37
C GLU A 27 -19.46 -6.76 18.09
N TYR A 28 -18.57 -7.10 17.15
CA TYR A 28 -17.47 -6.22 16.73
C TYR A 28 -17.99 -5.00 15.98
N GLU A 29 -18.96 -5.17 15.10
CA GLU A 29 -19.54 -4.08 14.31
C GLU A 29 -20.28 -3.08 15.21
N ARG A 30 -21.05 -3.59 16.18
CA ARG A 30 -21.73 -2.77 17.18
C ARG A 30 -20.75 -1.97 18.03
N LEU A 31 -19.59 -2.54 18.37
CA LEU A 31 -18.54 -1.81 19.08
C LEU A 31 -18.05 -0.62 18.25
N VAL A 32 -17.74 -0.84 16.97
CA VAL A 32 -17.28 0.24 16.08
C VAL A 32 -18.39 1.28 15.87
N ASP A 33 -19.65 0.87 15.67
CA ASP A 33 -20.79 1.79 15.57
C ASP A 33 -20.94 2.69 16.79
N ASN A 34 -20.84 2.09 17.98
CA ASN A 34 -20.96 2.83 19.23
C ASN A 34 -19.77 3.77 19.44
N PHE A 35 -18.57 3.36 19.00
CA PHE A 35 -17.39 4.24 19.02
C PHE A 35 -17.61 5.48 18.14
N MET A 36 -18.02 5.30 16.88
CA MET A 36 -18.29 6.42 15.95
C MET A 36 -19.33 7.40 16.53
N LYS A 37 -20.42 6.86 17.10
CA LYS A 37 -21.47 7.65 17.76
C LYS A 37 -20.95 8.37 19.00
N ALA A 38 -20.16 7.71 19.84
CA ALA A 38 -19.67 8.28 21.10
C ALA A 38 -18.68 9.42 20.84
N VAL A 39 -17.73 9.23 19.91
CA VAL A 39 -16.74 10.24 19.54
C VAL A 39 -17.44 11.50 19.02
N THR A 40 -18.33 11.36 18.03
CA THR A 40 -19.04 12.52 17.48
C THR A 40 -20.02 13.17 18.45
N LYS A 41 -20.65 12.39 19.35
CA LYS A 41 -21.49 12.95 20.42
C LYS A 41 -20.67 13.77 21.42
N LYS A 42 -19.42 13.37 21.69
CA LYS A 42 -18.56 14.03 22.68
C LYS A 42 -17.79 15.23 22.12
N PHE A 43 -17.27 15.11 20.90
CA PHE A 43 -16.32 16.05 20.32
C PHE A 43 -16.90 16.83 19.13
N GLY A 44 -18.11 16.51 18.68
CA GLY A 44 -18.78 17.17 17.56
C GLY A 44 -18.74 16.35 16.27
N ARG A 45 -19.66 16.65 15.36
CA ARG A 45 -19.81 15.93 14.08
C ARG A 45 -18.63 16.12 13.14
N ASP A 46 -17.93 17.24 13.24
CA ASP A 46 -16.77 17.59 12.41
C ASP A 46 -15.46 16.95 12.91
N THR A 47 -15.52 16.10 13.95
CA THR A 47 -14.35 15.38 14.44
C THR A 47 -13.84 14.42 13.37
N LEU A 48 -12.60 14.62 12.93
CA LEU A 48 -11.91 13.71 12.02
C LEU A 48 -11.61 12.38 12.70
N ILE A 49 -12.07 11.27 12.11
CA ILE A 49 -11.78 9.91 12.55
C ILE A 49 -11.02 9.19 11.44
N GLN A 50 -9.72 8.96 11.64
CA GLN A 50 -8.89 8.20 10.72
C GLN A 50 -8.90 6.71 11.11
N PHE A 51 -9.22 5.83 10.16
CA PHE A 51 -9.06 4.38 10.32
C PHE A 51 -7.68 3.94 9.85
N GLU A 52 -6.98 3.15 10.67
CA GLU A 52 -5.61 2.69 10.42
C GLU A 52 -5.46 1.20 10.77
N ASP A 53 -4.67 0.45 9.98
CA ASP A 53 -4.25 -0.92 10.27
C ASP A 53 -5.41 -1.93 10.46
N PHE A 54 -6.55 -1.67 9.80
CA PHE A 54 -7.66 -2.62 9.78
C PHE A 54 -7.38 -3.73 8.77
N ALA A 55 -7.74 -4.97 9.14
CA ALA A 55 -7.70 -6.08 8.19
C ALA A 55 -8.55 -5.75 6.96
N PHE A 56 -8.03 -6.08 5.76
CA PHE A 56 -8.61 -5.70 4.46
C PHE A 56 -10.14 -5.72 4.36
N PRO A 57 -10.86 -6.81 4.75
CA PRO A 57 -12.32 -6.84 4.64
C PRO A 57 -13.01 -5.80 5.53
N ASN A 58 -12.44 -5.51 6.70
CA ASN A 58 -12.99 -4.55 7.65
C ASN A 58 -12.66 -3.11 7.25
N ALA A 59 -11.48 -2.85 6.71
CA ALA A 59 -11.07 -1.52 6.27
C ALA A 59 -12.05 -0.97 5.22
N PHE A 60 -12.31 -1.73 4.14
CA PHE A 60 -13.30 -1.34 3.14
C PHE A 60 -14.72 -1.30 3.69
N LYS A 61 -15.11 -2.30 4.49
CA LYS A 61 -16.46 -2.34 5.07
C LYS A 61 -16.77 -1.09 5.89
N PHE A 62 -15.86 -0.68 6.77
CA PHE A 62 -16.09 0.50 7.61
C PHE A 62 -15.92 1.81 6.86
N LEU A 63 -14.98 1.88 5.92
CA LEU A 63 -14.87 3.04 5.04
C LEU A 63 -16.18 3.26 4.27
N ASP A 64 -16.69 2.24 3.60
CA ASP A 64 -17.93 2.32 2.83
C ASP A 64 -19.15 2.64 3.71
N LYS A 65 -19.17 2.13 4.95
CA LYS A 65 -20.26 2.37 5.89
C LYS A 65 -20.29 3.80 6.43
N TYR A 66 -19.14 4.40 6.72
CA TYR A 66 -19.09 5.65 7.49
C TYR A 66 -18.73 6.90 6.69
N ARG A 67 -18.14 6.75 5.49
CA ARG A 67 -17.63 7.87 4.68
C ARG A 67 -18.65 8.96 4.34
N GLU A 68 -19.93 8.63 4.24
CA GLU A 68 -21.00 9.59 3.90
C GLU A 68 -21.64 10.23 5.15
N ASP A 69 -21.46 9.63 6.34
CA ASP A 69 -22.13 10.04 7.58
C ASP A 69 -21.19 10.71 8.61
N TYR A 70 -19.89 10.51 8.47
CA TYR A 70 -18.85 10.96 9.39
C TYR A 70 -17.69 11.62 8.65
N CYS A 71 -17.01 12.57 9.28
CA CYS A 71 -15.72 13.07 8.82
C CYS A 71 -14.65 11.98 9.03
N THR A 72 -14.51 11.09 8.06
CA THR A 72 -13.64 9.92 8.19
C THR A 72 -12.95 9.59 6.88
N PHE A 73 -11.75 9.01 7.01
CA PHE A 73 -11.00 8.43 5.91
C PHE A 73 -10.15 7.27 6.43
N ASN A 74 -9.61 6.48 5.52
CA ASN A 74 -8.67 5.42 5.84
C ASN A 74 -7.36 5.66 5.07
N ASP A 75 -6.24 5.77 5.79
CA ASP A 75 -4.95 6.13 5.18
C ASP A 75 -4.37 4.99 4.34
N ASP A 76 -4.50 3.74 4.81
CA ASP A 76 -4.09 2.53 4.07
C ASP A 76 -4.74 2.40 2.68
N ILE A 77 -5.95 2.94 2.51
CA ILE A 77 -6.70 2.91 1.24
C ILE A 77 -6.54 4.24 0.50
N GLN A 78 -6.96 5.36 1.11
CA GLN A 78 -7.08 6.65 0.43
C GLN A 78 -5.78 7.44 0.45
N GLY A 79 -5.08 7.47 1.59
CA GLY A 79 -3.79 8.18 1.72
C GLY A 79 -2.72 7.54 0.84
N THR A 80 -2.60 6.21 0.92
CA THR A 80 -1.71 5.42 0.06
C THR A 80 -2.06 5.61 -1.42
N ALA A 81 -3.34 5.58 -1.80
CA ALA A 81 -3.73 5.85 -3.18
C ALA A 81 -3.29 7.25 -3.65
N ALA A 82 -3.53 8.28 -2.85
CA ALA A 82 -3.21 9.66 -3.19
C ALA A 82 -1.71 9.87 -3.44
N VAL A 83 -0.84 9.39 -2.53
CA VAL A 83 0.61 9.57 -2.67
C VAL A 83 1.17 8.79 -3.85
N ILE A 84 0.67 7.59 -4.12
CA ILE A 84 1.14 6.78 -5.25
C ILE A 84 0.68 7.37 -6.59
N VAL A 85 -0.57 7.82 -6.69
CA VAL A 85 -1.05 8.50 -7.91
C VAL A 85 -0.28 9.80 -8.13
N ALA A 86 0.06 10.57 -7.09
CA ALA A 86 0.93 11.73 -7.22
C ALA A 86 2.33 11.38 -7.77
N GLY A 87 2.91 10.28 -7.29
CA GLY A 87 4.16 9.71 -7.83
C GLY A 87 4.03 9.33 -9.31
N LEU A 88 2.96 8.60 -9.67
CA LEU A 88 2.69 8.19 -11.06
C LEU A 88 2.47 9.40 -11.98
N LEU A 89 1.73 10.42 -11.55
CA LEU A 89 1.58 11.66 -12.30
C LEU A 89 2.93 12.34 -12.54
N THR A 90 3.85 12.28 -11.58
CA THR A 90 5.21 12.80 -11.76
C THR A 90 5.97 12.01 -12.83
N THR A 91 5.79 10.68 -12.90
CA THR A 91 6.44 9.86 -13.94
C THR A 91 6.01 10.24 -15.36
N THR A 92 4.77 10.70 -15.56
CA THR A 92 4.26 11.14 -16.88
C THR A 92 5.08 12.29 -17.47
N ARG A 93 5.67 13.14 -16.61
CA ARG A 93 6.56 14.24 -17.03
C ARG A 93 7.87 13.74 -17.62
N ILE A 94 8.28 12.52 -17.27
CA ILE A 94 9.49 11.86 -17.78
C ILE A 94 9.15 10.97 -18.98
N THR A 95 8.13 10.10 -18.85
CA THR A 95 7.73 9.17 -19.91
C THR A 95 7.02 9.84 -21.08
N LYS A 96 6.57 11.09 -20.89
CA LYS A 96 5.79 11.90 -21.86
C LYS A 96 4.49 11.23 -22.31
N LYS A 97 3.95 10.33 -21.48
CA LYS A 97 2.69 9.62 -21.72
C LYS A 97 1.77 9.84 -20.53
N LYS A 98 0.48 10.08 -20.81
CA LYS A 98 -0.57 10.16 -19.79
C LYS A 98 -0.78 8.79 -19.14
N LEU A 99 -1.42 8.74 -17.97
CA LEU A 99 -1.73 7.46 -17.33
C LEU A 99 -2.71 6.66 -18.20
N CYS A 100 -3.70 7.31 -18.81
CA CYS A 100 -4.68 6.65 -19.68
C CYS A 100 -4.09 6.04 -20.97
N GLU A 101 -2.85 6.36 -21.32
CA GLU A 101 -2.13 5.84 -22.49
C GLU A 101 -1.19 4.68 -22.15
N GLN A 102 -1.14 4.27 -20.88
CA GLN A 102 -0.17 3.33 -20.34
C GLN A 102 -0.84 2.17 -19.62
N LYS A 103 -0.18 1.02 -19.60
CA LYS A 103 -0.61 -0.16 -18.84
C LYS A 103 0.14 -0.26 -17.53
N PHE A 104 -0.54 -0.66 -16.46
CA PHE A 104 0.03 -0.81 -15.13
C PHE A 104 -0.25 -2.19 -14.56
N LEU A 105 0.77 -2.81 -13.98
CA LEU A 105 0.70 -4.11 -13.35
C LEU A 105 0.94 -3.97 -11.84
N PHE A 106 -0.03 -4.41 -11.06
CA PHE A 106 0.03 -4.46 -9.61
C PHE A 106 0.42 -5.86 -9.15
N HIS A 107 1.52 -5.97 -8.43
CA HIS A 107 1.87 -7.15 -7.67
C HIS A 107 1.34 -7.00 -6.24
N GLY A 108 0.12 -7.49 -6.04
CA GLY A 108 -0.67 -7.31 -4.83
C GLY A 108 -2.05 -6.72 -5.13
N ALA A 109 -3.11 -7.47 -4.84
CA ALA A 109 -4.51 -7.03 -4.98
C ALA A 109 -5.19 -6.77 -3.62
N GLY A 110 -4.42 -6.28 -2.63
CA GLY A 110 -4.92 -5.94 -1.29
C GLY A 110 -5.57 -4.55 -1.19
N ALA A 111 -5.63 -3.99 0.02
CA ALA A 111 -6.30 -2.71 0.31
C ALA A 111 -5.68 -1.57 -0.48
N ALA A 112 -4.38 -1.40 -0.30
CA ALA A 112 -3.57 -0.44 -1.03
C ALA A 112 -3.69 -0.62 -2.55
N GLY A 113 -3.48 -1.84 -3.06
CA GLY A 113 -3.52 -2.11 -4.50
C GLY A 113 -4.86 -1.72 -5.15
N LEU A 114 -5.98 -2.11 -4.54
CA LEU A 114 -7.30 -1.74 -5.05
C LEU A 114 -7.61 -0.25 -4.86
N GLY A 115 -7.19 0.36 -3.75
CA GLY A 115 -7.35 1.80 -3.52
C GLY A 115 -6.60 2.63 -4.57
N ILE A 116 -5.33 2.31 -4.81
CA ILE A 116 -4.50 2.94 -5.84
C ILE A 116 -5.16 2.73 -7.23
N ALA A 117 -5.54 1.51 -7.57
CA ALA A 117 -6.16 1.20 -8.86
C ALA A 117 -7.45 1.99 -9.10
N GLN A 118 -8.30 2.14 -8.08
CA GLN A 118 -9.52 2.94 -8.17
C GLN A 118 -9.24 4.42 -8.39
N LEU A 119 -8.28 5.00 -7.66
CA LEU A 119 -7.90 6.40 -7.84
C LEU A 119 -7.23 6.62 -9.22
N MET A 120 -6.46 5.65 -9.70
CA MET A 120 -5.91 5.67 -11.06
C MET A 120 -7.02 5.67 -12.12
N VAL A 121 -8.08 4.88 -11.94
CA VAL A 121 -9.24 4.91 -12.86
C VAL A 121 -9.86 6.32 -12.89
N MET A 122 -10.10 6.93 -11.73
CA MET A 122 -10.64 8.30 -11.66
C MET A 122 -9.71 9.30 -12.37
N GLN A 123 -8.40 9.18 -12.16
CA GLN A 123 -7.42 10.04 -12.82
C GLN A 123 -7.41 9.83 -14.34
N MET A 124 -7.40 8.59 -14.82
CA MET A 124 -7.43 8.28 -16.27
C MET A 124 -8.72 8.76 -16.94
N VAL A 125 -9.86 8.69 -16.24
CA VAL A 125 -11.12 9.26 -16.73
C VAL A 125 -11.02 10.79 -16.82
N SER A 126 -10.41 11.46 -15.83
CA SER A 126 -10.15 12.90 -15.90
C SER A 126 -9.22 13.29 -17.07
N GLU A 127 -8.36 12.38 -17.51
CA GLU A 127 -7.46 12.54 -18.67
C GLU A 127 -8.17 12.31 -20.01
N GLY A 128 -9.44 11.87 -20.01
CA GLY A 128 -10.29 11.71 -21.18
C GLY A 128 -10.61 10.27 -21.59
N ALA A 129 -10.16 9.26 -20.83
CA ALA A 129 -10.52 7.86 -21.11
C ALA A 129 -11.93 7.52 -20.60
N SER A 130 -12.56 6.50 -21.21
CA SER A 130 -13.72 5.88 -20.59
C SER A 130 -13.30 5.07 -19.35
N GLU A 131 -14.24 4.84 -18.45
CA GLU A 131 -13.99 4.01 -17.27
C GLU A 131 -13.57 2.58 -17.64
N GLU A 132 -14.15 2.02 -18.71
CA GLU A 132 -13.77 0.72 -19.25
C GLU A 132 -12.33 0.72 -19.77
N GLN A 133 -11.92 1.74 -20.53
CA GLN A 133 -10.55 1.88 -21.02
C GLN A 133 -9.56 1.99 -19.86
N ALA A 134 -9.87 2.82 -18.87
CA ALA A 134 -9.04 3.00 -17.68
C ALA A 134 -8.85 1.68 -16.90
N ARG A 135 -9.94 0.95 -16.64
CA ARG A 135 -9.88 -0.38 -16.02
C ARG A 135 -9.11 -1.38 -16.88
N ASN A 136 -9.26 -1.32 -18.21
CA ASN A 136 -8.56 -2.21 -19.14
C ASN A 136 -7.04 -2.05 -19.08
N ASN A 137 -6.53 -0.86 -18.76
CA ASN A 137 -5.11 -0.58 -18.59
C ASN A 137 -4.50 -1.07 -17.27
N ILE A 138 -5.30 -1.47 -16.28
CA ILE A 138 -4.83 -1.88 -14.96
C ILE A 138 -4.95 -3.39 -14.79
N TYR A 139 -3.84 -4.05 -14.43
CA TYR A 139 -3.71 -5.48 -14.23
C TYR A 139 -3.31 -5.75 -12.77
N MET A 140 -3.84 -6.80 -12.15
CA MET A 140 -3.56 -7.11 -10.75
C MET A 140 -3.22 -8.58 -10.55
N ILE A 141 -2.28 -8.84 -9.64
CA ILE A 141 -1.83 -10.17 -9.22
C ILE A 141 -2.08 -10.31 -7.72
N ASP A 142 -2.65 -11.44 -7.30
CA ASP A 142 -2.77 -11.82 -5.90
C ASP A 142 -1.98 -13.10 -5.59
N ILE A 143 -2.18 -13.69 -4.40
CA ILE A 143 -1.50 -14.93 -3.99
C ILE A 143 -1.76 -16.12 -4.94
N ASP A 144 -2.85 -16.07 -5.71
CA ASP A 144 -3.24 -17.08 -6.66
C ASP A 144 -2.93 -16.71 -8.11
N GLY A 145 -2.19 -15.62 -8.34
CA GLY A 145 -1.70 -15.17 -9.64
C GLY A 145 -2.53 -14.04 -10.24
N LEU A 146 -2.48 -13.91 -11.57
CA LEU A 146 -3.23 -12.89 -12.30
C LEU A 146 -4.73 -12.98 -12.00
N VAL A 147 -5.37 -11.85 -11.71
CA VAL A 147 -6.82 -11.76 -11.51
C VAL A 147 -7.52 -11.86 -12.87
N THR A 148 -8.01 -13.06 -13.20
CA THR A 148 -8.71 -13.35 -14.46
C THR A 148 -10.23 -13.33 -14.30
N LYS A 149 -10.99 -13.15 -15.39
CA LYS A 149 -12.47 -13.19 -15.38
C LYS A 149 -13.01 -14.52 -14.82
N LYS A 150 -12.33 -15.64 -15.10
CA LYS A 150 -12.67 -16.96 -14.57
C LYS A 150 -12.54 -17.02 -13.05
N ARG A 151 -11.43 -16.51 -12.50
CA ARG A 151 -11.19 -16.48 -11.05
C ARG A 151 -12.08 -15.47 -10.32
N ALA A 152 -12.32 -14.32 -10.95
CA ALA A 152 -13.02 -13.20 -10.32
C ALA A 152 -14.49 -13.50 -9.95
N GLN A 153 -15.09 -14.56 -10.51
CA GLN A 153 -16.43 -15.03 -10.13
C GLN A 153 -16.55 -15.27 -8.62
N ASN A 154 -15.48 -15.77 -7.99
CA ASN A 154 -15.42 -16.06 -6.56
C ASN A 154 -14.74 -14.96 -5.73
N MET A 155 -14.44 -13.81 -6.32
CA MET A 155 -13.78 -12.68 -5.66
C MET A 155 -14.78 -11.54 -5.36
N THR A 156 -14.34 -10.54 -4.60
CA THR A 156 -15.17 -9.36 -4.31
C THR A 156 -15.46 -8.56 -5.58
N GLU A 157 -16.54 -7.79 -5.58
CA GLU A 157 -16.91 -6.92 -6.71
C GLU A 157 -15.77 -6.00 -7.14
N ARG A 158 -15.03 -5.42 -6.18
CA ARG A 158 -13.87 -4.56 -6.46
C ARG A 158 -12.78 -5.26 -7.30
N HIS A 159 -12.53 -6.55 -7.06
CA HIS A 159 -11.57 -7.32 -7.88
C HIS A 159 -12.12 -7.62 -9.27
N ARG A 160 -13.43 -7.88 -9.39
CA ARG A 160 -14.07 -8.15 -10.68
C ARG A 160 -13.92 -7.01 -11.69
N LEU A 161 -13.85 -5.77 -11.20
CA LEU A 161 -13.64 -4.57 -12.03
C LEU A 161 -12.31 -4.59 -12.80
N PHE A 162 -11.29 -5.28 -12.28
CA PHE A 162 -9.95 -5.34 -12.86
C PHE A 162 -9.62 -6.72 -13.46
N ALA A 163 -10.60 -7.62 -13.50
CA ALA A 163 -10.40 -8.99 -13.98
C ALA A 163 -10.14 -9.04 -15.48
N LYS A 164 -9.12 -9.80 -15.88
CA LYS A 164 -8.67 -9.87 -17.28
C LYS A 164 -9.08 -11.15 -17.98
N ASP A 165 -9.31 -11.03 -19.29
CA ASP A 165 -9.48 -12.17 -20.17
C ASP A 165 -8.11 -12.57 -20.73
N LEU A 166 -7.29 -13.16 -19.86
CA LEU A 166 -5.93 -13.61 -20.14
C LEU A 166 -5.72 -15.00 -19.51
N PRO A 167 -4.75 -15.79 -20.01
CA PRO A 167 -4.37 -17.04 -19.38
C PRO A 167 -4.01 -16.83 -17.90
N GLU A 168 -4.41 -17.78 -17.06
CA GLU A 168 -3.98 -17.79 -15.66
C GLU A 168 -2.48 -18.07 -15.60
N SER A 169 -1.74 -17.22 -14.89
CA SER A 169 -0.34 -17.46 -14.54
C SER A 169 -0.08 -16.93 -13.13
N LYS A 170 0.81 -17.62 -12.40
CA LYS A 170 1.36 -17.16 -11.11
C LYS A 170 2.77 -16.58 -11.28
N ASN A 171 3.37 -16.69 -12.47
CA ASN A 171 4.72 -16.25 -12.73
C ASN A 171 4.71 -14.78 -13.15
N LEU A 172 5.26 -13.91 -12.29
CA LEU A 172 5.29 -12.47 -12.55
C LEU A 172 5.99 -12.14 -13.88
N LEU A 173 7.08 -12.83 -14.23
CA LEU A 173 7.82 -12.58 -15.46
C LEU A 173 6.99 -12.90 -16.71
N GLU A 174 6.24 -14.01 -16.72
CA GLU A 174 5.34 -14.36 -17.82
C GLU A 174 4.22 -13.32 -17.99
N ILE A 175 3.69 -12.84 -16.86
CA ILE A 175 2.64 -11.83 -16.86
C ILE A 175 3.19 -10.51 -17.40
N VAL A 176 4.39 -10.09 -16.98
CA VAL A 176 5.06 -8.88 -17.52
C VAL A 176 5.27 -9.01 -19.03
N LYS A 177 5.78 -10.15 -19.52
CA LYS A 177 5.96 -10.43 -20.96
C LYS A 177 4.66 -10.35 -21.75
N THR A 178 3.56 -10.81 -21.17
CA THR A 178 2.24 -10.86 -21.80
C THR A 178 1.57 -9.47 -21.81
N VAL A 179 1.57 -8.80 -20.67
CA VAL A 179 0.87 -7.53 -20.46
C VAL A 179 1.62 -6.38 -21.10
N LYS A 180 2.96 -6.43 -21.03
CA LYS A 180 3.89 -5.36 -21.39
C LYS A 180 3.55 -4.04 -20.69
N PRO A 181 3.56 -4.01 -19.35
CA PRO A 181 3.19 -2.82 -18.59
C PRO A 181 4.29 -1.75 -18.68
N ALA A 182 3.88 -0.49 -18.62
CA ALA A 182 4.80 0.64 -18.45
C ALA A 182 5.20 0.85 -16.98
N GLY A 183 4.30 0.48 -16.06
CA GLY A 183 4.56 0.53 -14.63
C GLY A 183 4.27 -0.77 -13.90
N LEU A 184 5.17 -1.13 -12.98
CA LEU A 184 5.09 -2.27 -12.08
C LEU A 184 5.06 -1.76 -10.63
N ILE A 185 3.96 -2.02 -9.92
CA ILE A 185 3.66 -1.48 -8.59
C ILE A 185 3.54 -2.65 -7.60
N GLY A 186 4.40 -2.68 -6.59
CA GLY A 186 4.49 -3.72 -5.58
C GLY A 186 3.80 -3.32 -4.29
N VAL A 187 2.78 -4.08 -3.90
CA VAL A 187 2.00 -3.91 -2.66
C VAL A 187 1.60 -5.29 -2.09
N SER A 188 2.49 -6.28 -2.20
CA SER A 188 2.18 -7.69 -1.88
C SER A 188 2.74 -8.17 -0.53
N THR A 189 3.62 -7.42 0.11
CA THR A 189 4.44 -7.83 1.27
C THR A 189 5.39 -9.01 0.98
N GLN A 190 5.65 -9.29 -0.31
CA GLN A 190 6.56 -10.34 -0.74
C GLN A 190 7.92 -9.73 -1.14
N GLY A 191 8.84 -9.69 -0.16
CA GLY A 191 10.18 -9.18 -0.38
C GLY A 191 10.92 -9.93 -1.49
N GLY A 192 11.61 -9.19 -2.37
CA GLY A 192 12.36 -9.76 -3.48
C GLY A 192 11.53 -10.29 -4.65
N ALA A 193 10.22 -9.99 -4.71
CA ALA A 193 9.36 -10.42 -5.82
C ALA A 193 9.75 -9.85 -7.18
N PHE A 194 10.34 -8.64 -7.23
CA PHE A 194 10.85 -8.02 -8.46
C PHE A 194 12.27 -8.51 -8.69
N THR A 195 12.39 -9.72 -9.24
CA THR A 195 13.68 -10.32 -9.55
C THR A 195 14.43 -9.54 -10.63
N ALA A 196 15.74 -9.77 -10.75
CA ALA A 196 16.55 -9.15 -11.81
C ALA A 196 15.99 -9.41 -13.22
N GLU A 197 15.42 -10.58 -13.45
CA GLU A 197 14.80 -10.94 -14.74
C GLU A 197 13.53 -10.13 -15.01
N VAL A 198 12.70 -9.90 -13.98
CA VAL A 198 11.50 -9.06 -14.08
C VAL A 198 11.87 -7.60 -14.34
N ILE A 199 12.87 -7.08 -13.62
CA ILE A 199 13.35 -5.71 -13.78
C ILE A 199 13.95 -5.52 -15.18
N LYS A 200 14.76 -6.48 -15.63
CA LYS A 200 15.34 -6.47 -16.98
C LYS A 200 14.25 -6.47 -18.06
N GLU A 201 13.26 -7.36 -17.93
CA GLU A 201 12.14 -7.39 -18.88
C GLU A 201 11.36 -6.07 -18.90
N MET A 202 11.13 -5.43 -17.74
CA MET A 202 10.52 -4.10 -17.68
C MET A 202 11.34 -3.05 -18.45
N ALA A 203 12.68 -3.11 -18.37
CA ALA A 203 13.59 -2.23 -19.10
C ALA A 203 13.64 -2.54 -20.60
N ASP A 204 13.55 -3.82 -21.00
CA ASP A 204 13.50 -4.22 -22.40
C ASP A 204 12.18 -3.76 -23.07
N ILE A 205 11.08 -3.73 -22.32
CA ILE A 205 9.77 -3.28 -22.79
C ILE A 205 9.67 -1.74 -22.85
N ASN A 206 10.34 -1.04 -21.93
CA ASN A 206 10.17 0.39 -21.74
C ASN A 206 11.52 1.11 -21.64
N GLU A 207 11.71 2.18 -22.41
CA GLU A 207 12.90 3.04 -22.31
C GLU A 207 13.08 3.63 -20.89
N ARG A 208 11.97 3.93 -20.22
CA ARG A 208 11.92 4.47 -18.84
C ARG A 208 10.89 3.68 -18.03
N PRO A 209 11.22 2.49 -17.52
CA PRO A 209 10.27 1.67 -16.78
C PRO A 209 9.92 2.32 -15.44
N ILE A 210 8.65 2.25 -15.04
CA ILE A 210 8.20 2.71 -13.73
C ILE A 210 8.17 1.49 -12.79
N ILE A 211 8.98 1.51 -11.73
CA ILE A 211 9.07 0.42 -10.75
C ILE A 211 8.89 1.00 -9.36
N PHE A 212 7.76 0.67 -8.71
CA PHE A 212 7.40 1.17 -7.38
C PHE A 212 7.32 -0.01 -6.40
N PRO A 213 8.39 -0.35 -5.67
CA PRO A 213 8.36 -1.37 -4.63
C PRO A 213 7.93 -0.73 -3.30
N LEU A 214 6.66 -0.90 -2.90
CA LEU A 214 6.03 -0.12 -1.82
C LEU A 214 5.81 -0.92 -0.54
N SER A 215 6.14 -2.22 -0.54
CA SER A 215 5.91 -3.06 0.63
C SER A 215 6.85 -2.70 1.79
N ASN A 216 6.26 -2.52 2.97
CA ASN A 216 6.96 -2.21 4.22
C ASN A 216 7.04 -3.41 5.17
N PRO A 217 8.06 -3.47 6.06
CA PRO A 217 9.29 -2.66 6.07
C PRO A 217 10.23 -3.04 4.91
N THR A 218 11.44 -2.48 4.81
CA THR A 218 12.39 -2.72 3.70
C THR A 218 12.64 -4.20 3.39
N SER A 219 12.62 -5.09 4.39
CA SER A 219 12.75 -6.55 4.20
C SER A 219 11.58 -7.20 3.44
N LYS A 220 10.48 -6.46 3.26
CA LYS A 220 9.30 -6.83 2.49
C LYS A 220 9.19 -6.11 1.15
N SER A 221 10.07 -5.14 0.88
CA SER A 221 10.13 -4.42 -0.39
C SER A 221 10.37 -5.40 -1.54
N GLU A 222 9.61 -5.26 -2.62
CA GLU A 222 9.66 -6.18 -3.76
C GLU A 222 11.04 -6.20 -4.45
N CYS A 223 11.76 -5.07 -4.40
CA CYS A 223 13.20 -4.98 -4.68
C CYS A 223 13.82 -3.81 -3.91
N THR A 224 15.14 -3.72 -3.90
CA THR A 224 15.87 -2.52 -3.44
C THR A 224 16.01 -1.50 -4.56
N ALA A 225 16.30 -0.24 -4.20
CA ALA A 225 16.63 0.79 -5.19
C ALA A 225 17.86 0.40 -6.03
N GLU A 226 18.89 -0.19 -5.41
CA GLU A 226 20.09 -0.68 -6.11
C GLU A 226 19.75 -1.75 -7.17
N GLN A 227 18.86 -2.70 -6.83
CA GLN A 227 18.42 -3.74 -7.76
C GLN A 227 17.60 -3.15 -8.92
N ALA A 228 16.71 -2.20 -8.63
CA ALA A 228 15.92 -1.51 -9.64
C ALA A 228 16.80 -0.72 -10.61
N ILE A 229 17.79 0.02 -10.09
CA ILE A 229 18.74 0.79 -10.89
C ILE A 229 19.59 -0.16 -11.73
N THR A 230 20.38 -1.03 -11.09
CA THR A 230 21.32 -1.97 -11.76
C THR A 230 20.64 -2.88 -12.77
N GLY A 231 19.43 -3.35 -12.48
CA GLY A 231 18.67 -4.22 -13.39
C GLY A 231 18.09 -3.50 -14.61
N THR A 232 17.96 -2.17 -14.56
CA THR A 232 17.57 -1.33 -15.71
C THR A 232 18.78 -0.82 -16.51
N ASP A 233 19.99 -1.21 -16.07
CA ASP A 233 21.23 -0.50 -16.31
C ASP A 233 22.26 -1.32 -17.11
N GLU A 234 21.83 -1.94 -18.21
CA GLU A 234 22.75 -2.10 -19.35
C GLU A 234 23.23 -0.71 -19.87
N LEU A 235 22.70 0.40 -19.32
CA LEU A 235 23.22 1.77 -19.42
C LEU A 235 24.21 2.20 -18.30
N TYR A 236 24.36 1.47 -17.19
CA TYR A 236 25.36 1.77 -16.12
C TYR A 236 26.80 1.50 -16.55
N VAL A 237 27.00 0.75 -17.64
CA VAL A 237 28.31 0.70 -18.31
C VAL A 237 28.78 2.11 -18.71
N ARG A 238 27.88 3.08 -18.91
CA ARG A 238 28.23 4.50 -19.07
C ARG A 238 28.54 5.24 -17.76
N HIS A 239 28.02 4.78 -16.62
CA HIS A 239 28.35 5.34 -15.31
C HIS A 239 29.80 5.02 -14.90
N GLN A 240 30.38 3.94 -15.44
CA GLN A 240 31.81 3.62 -15.34
C GLN A 240 32.71 4.45 -16.27
N ILE A 241 32.14 5.15 -17.27
CA ILE A 241 32.90 6.01 -18.20
C ILE A 241 32.93 7.48 -17.73
N TYR A 242 31.95 7.91 -16.93
CA TYR A 242 31.93 9.21 -16.28
C TYR A 242 31.90 9.00 -14.76
N ASP A 243 33.08 8.96 -14.17
CA ASP A 243 33.28 8.96 -12.72
C ASP A 243 32.46 10.11 -12.10
N THR A 244 31.47 9.73 -11.30
CA THR A 244 30.73 10.67 -10.45
C THR A 244 30.82 10.11 -9.03
N ASN A 245 31.69 10.71 -8.22
CA ASN A 245 31.69 10.50 -6.77
C ASN A 245 30.32 10.92 -6.23
N TYR A 246 29.44 9.96 -5.95
CA TYR A 246 28.27 10.23 -5.15
C TYR A 246 28.73 10.49 -3.71
N GLU A 247 28.39 11.67 -3.18
CA GLU A 247 28.49 11.92 -1.74
C GLU A 247 27.55 10.97 -0.97
N ASP A 248 27.91 10.72 0.29
CA ASP A 248 27.27 9.76 1.19
C ASP A 248 25.75 9.68 1.02
N LEU A 249 25.26 8.48 0.71
CA LEU A 249 23.85 8.11 0.60
C LEU A 249 22.97 8.77 1.68
N ILE A 250 21.77 9.20 1.27
CA ILE A 250 20.64 9.65 2.11
C ILE A 250 20.26 8.66 3.25
N ASN A 251 20.80 7.44 3.24
CA ASN A 251 20.61 6.43 4.27
C ASN A 251 21.55 6.58 5.47
N LYS A 252 22.28 7.70 5.62
CA LYS A 252 22.89 8.03 6.92
C LYS A 252 21.75 8.26 7.92
N GLU A 253 21.61 7.35 8.88
CA GLU A 253 20.73 7.55 10.03
C GLU A 253 21.04 8.93 10.63
N TRP A 254 20.05 9.82 10.60
CA TRP A 254 20.16 11.11 11.27
C TRP A 254 20.35 10.85 12.76
N LYS A 255 21.57 11.09 13.25
CA LYS A 255 21.85 11.11 14.68
C LYS A 255 21.23 12.38 15.24
N TRP A 256 20.08 12.22 15.88
CA TRP A 256 19.46 13.27 16.68
C TRP A 256 20.50 13.84 17.66
N PRO A 257 20.62 15.17 17.78
CA PRO A 257 21.44 15.78 18.82
C PRO A 257 21.01 15.24 20.19
N ASP A 258 21.97 14.87 21.04
CA ASP A 258 21.69 14.36 22.41
C ASP A 258 20.87 15.36 23.25
N GLU A 259 20.86 16.63 22.84
CA GLU A 259 20.09 17.73 23.38
C GLU A 259 18.58 17.56 23.15
N ASP A 260 18.20 17.08 21.96
CA ASP A 260 16.81 16.89 21.51
C ASP A 260 16.20 15.59 22.06
N CYS A 261 17.03 14.66 22.53
CA CYS A 261 16.61 13.39 23.13
C CYS A 261 16.46 13.43 24.66
N LYS A 262 16.56 14.61 25.29
CA LYS A 262 16.34 14.73 26.74
C LYS A 262 14.85 14.64 27.08
N ALA A 263 14.47 13.57 27.77
CA ALA A 263 13.27 13.56 28.59
C ALA A 263 13.34 14.74 29.58
N GLY A 264 12.54 15.79 29.34
CA GLY A 264 12.48 16.98 30.20
C GLY A 264 12.52 18.33 29.48
N ALA A 265 12.76 18.40 28.17
CA ALA A 265 12.75 19.67 27.43
C ALA A 265 11.33 20.18 27.10
N ILE A 266 10.35 19.28 27.10
CA ILE A 266 8.92 19.63 27.06
C ILE A 266 8.41 19.48 28.51
N PRO A 267 7.89 20.53 29.16
CA PRO A 267 7.28 20.40 30.48
C PRO A 267 6.05 19.51 30.36
N VAL A 268 6.22 18.22 30.67
CA VAL A 268 5.11 17.29 30.86
C VAL A 268 4.49 17.67 32.21
N PRO A 269 3.19 17.97 32.30
CA PRO A 269 2.55 18.21 33.58
C PRO A 269 2.74 16.99 34.48
N GLU A 270 3.42 17.17 35.62
CA GLU A 270 3.42 16.18 36.69
C GLU A 270 2.01 16.16 37.29
N LEU A 271 1.16 15.27 36.77
CA LEU A 271 -0.10 14.95 37.40
C LEU A 271 0.19 13.99 38.55
N GLU A 272 -0.07 14.42 39.78
CA GLU A 272 -0.09 13.51 40.93
C GLU A 272 -1.03 12.35 40.62
N ARG A 273 -0.48 11.13 40.67
CA ARG A 273 -1.29 9.92 40.69
C ARG A 273 -2.05 9.89 42.02
N SER A 274 -3.25 10.41 42.05
CA SER A 274 -4.24 9.95 43.04
C SER A 274 -4.72 8.57 42.56
N SER A 275 -4.06 7.50 43.00
CA SER A 275 -4.66 6.18 42.87
C SER A 275 -5.94 6.16 43.70
N MET A 276 -7.06 5.79 43.08
CA MET A 276 -8.31 5.47 43.76
C MET A 276 -8.06 4.31 44.72
N GLY A 277 -7.77 4.66 45.97
CA GLY A 277 -7.37 3.74 47.03
C GLY A 277 -6.80 4.53 48.19
N ASP A 278 -7.61 5.46 48.71
CA ASP A 278 -7.65 5.94 50.11
C ASP A 278 -8.69 7.08 50.18
N GLU A 279 -9.98 6.72 50.04
CA GLU A 279 -11.17 7.28 50.70
C GLU A 279 -12.40 6.41 50.38
#